data_AF-A0A381WLX0-F1
#
_entry.id   AF-A0A381WLX0-F1
#
_cell.length_a   1.000
_cell.length_b   1.000
_cell.length_c   1.000
_cell.angle_alpha   90.00
_cell.angle_beta   90.00
_cell.angle_gamma   90.00
#
_symmetry.space_group_name_H-M   'P 1'
#
loop_
_entity.id
_entity.type
_entity.pdbx_description
1 polymer ?
#
loop_
_entity_poly.entity_id
_entity_poly.type
_entity_poly.pdbx_seq_one_letter_code
_entity_poly.pdbx_strand_id
1 'polypeptide(L)'
;KVSIMKENLRRLNFNNEVINKDSLKINSKNKFDIVIIDAPCSSIGTIRRNPEIFYRHSSPNFQYITSIQYKFLNKAKNLVKNNGIIIYMVCSFLNNEGNNQIERFLNENKNFSLVKFVSKNRDINELINEKGFFKTYPINFRNKFLIDGFFAAQLQKNA
;
A
#
# COMPACT_ATOMS: atom_id res chain seq x y z
N LYS A 1 -5.39 -13.57 -12.32
CA LYS A 1 -5.96 -14.61 -11.42
C LYS A 1 -7.24 -14.09 -10.73
N VAL A 2 -8.33 -13.85 -11.47
CA VAL A 2 -9.62 -13.38 -10.91
C VAL A 2 -10.42 -14.54 -10.30
N SER A 3 -10.29 -15.74 -10.86
CA SER A 3 -10.94 -16.97 -10.37
C SER A 3 -10.57 -17.27 -8.91
N ILE A 4 -9.28 -17.21 -8.57
CA ILE A 4 -8.78 -17.45 -7.21
C ILE A 4 -9.33 -16.41 -6.22
N MET A 5 -9.43 -15.14 -6.61
CA MET A 5 -10.05 -14.11 -5.76
C MET A 5 -11.52 -14.44 -5.48
N LYS A 6 -12.30 -14.79 -6.51
CA LYS A 6 -13.70 -15.19 -6.36
C LYS A 6 -13.88 -16.46 -5.53
N GLU A 7 -12.95 -17.40 -5.61
CA GLU A 7 -12.93 -18.60 -4.77
C GLU A 7 -12.69 -18.26 -3.30
N ASN A 8 -11.68 -17.42 -3.01
CA ASN A 8 -11.40 -16.96 -1.66
C ASN A 8 -12.58 -16.18 -1.05
N LEU A 9 -13.21 -15.30 -1.82
CA LEU A 9 -14.39 -14.57 -1.37
C LEU A 9 -15.56 -15.51 -1.04
N ARG A 10 -15.83 -16.49 -1.91
CA ARG A 10 -16.86 -17.52 -1.66
C ARG A 10 -16.54 -18.34 -0.40
N ARG A 11 -15.29 -18.80 -0.26
CA ARG A 11 -14.85 -19.59 0.90
C ARG A 11 -15.00 -18.82 2.22
N LEU A 12 -14.85 -17.50 2.19
CA LEU A 12 -14.97 -16.62 3.35
C LEU A 12 -16.37 -16.01 3.52
N ASN A 13 -17.35 -16.42 2.70
CA ASN A 13 -18.73 -15.88 2.68
C ASN A 13 -18.79 -14.35 2.48
N PHE A 14 -17.89 -13.80 1.66
CA PHE A 14 -17.89 -12.39 1.29
C PHE A 14 -18.59 -12.15 -0.06
N ASN A 15 -19.57 -11.25 -0.07
CA ASN A 15 -20.36 -10.88 -1.25
C ASN A 15 -19.92 -9.53 -1.84
N ASN A 16 -18.66 -9.44 -2.29
CA ASN A 16 -18.12 -8.24 -2.93
C ASN A 16 -18.22 -8.29 -4.45
N GLU A 17 -18.46 -7.12 -5.08
CA GLU A 17 -18.33 -6.98 -6.52
C GLU A 17 -16.84 -7.03 -6.93
N VAL A 18 -16.49 -7.92 -7.85
CA VAL A 18 -15.13 -8.07 -8.37
C VAL A 18 -15.06 -7.59 -9.81
N ILE A 19 -14.35 -6.49 -10.02
CA ILE A 19 -14.18 -5.87 -11.34
C ILE A 19 -12.74 -6.07 -11.82
N ASN A 20 -12.55 -6.68 -12.99
CA ASN A 20 -11.25 -6.79 -13.64
C ASN A 20 -11.09 -5.70 -14.70
N LYS A 21 -10.50 -4.56 -14.32
CA LYS A 21 -10.25 -3.42 -15.21
C LYS A 21 -8.92 -2.76 -14.86
N ASP A 22 -8.39 -2.00 -15.81
CA ASP A 22 -7.31 -1.05 -15.55
C ASP A 22 -7.79 0.02 -14.55
N SER A 23 -7.19 0.04 -13.36
CA SER A 23 -7.60 0.93 -12.28
C SER A 23 -7.40 2.41 -12.64
N LEU A 24 -6.46 2.75 -13.53
CA LEU A 24 -6.26 4.11 -14.00
C LEU A 24 -7.44 4.61 -14.85
N LYS A 25 -8.18 3.68 -15.47
CA LYS A 25 -9.34 3.95 -16.33
C LYS A 25 -10.69 3.89 -15.59
N ILE A 26 -10.71 3.60 -14.29
CA ILE A 26 -11.95 3.62 -13.49
C ILE A 26 -12.58 5.01 -13.53
N ASN A 27 -13.90 5.07 -13.72
CA ASN A 27 -14.61 6.35 -13.76
C ASN A 27 -14.62 7.01 -12.38
N SER A 28 -14.20 8.26 -12.31
CA SER A 28 -14.13 9.05 -11.07
C SER A 28 -15.48 9.65 -10.63
N LYS A 29 -16.61 9.31 -11.29
CA LYS A 29 -17.96 9.73 -10.88
C LYS A 29 -18.35 9.10 -9.55
N ASN A 30 -18.06 7.81 -9.37
CA ASN A 30 -18.28 7.12 -8.11
C ASN A 30 -17.12 7.41 -7.15
N LYS A 31 -17.45 7.80 -5.93
CA LYS A 31 -16.48 8.09 -4.87
C LYS A 31 -16.63 7.11 -3.73
N PHE A 32 -15.51 6.77 -3.09
CA PHE A 32 -15.44 5.82 -1.99
C PHE A 32 -15.01 6.53 -0.71
N ASP A 33 -15.48 6.01 0.42
CA ASP A 33 -15.07 6.46 1.75
C ASP A 33 -13.62 6.08 2.03
N ILE A 34 -13.20 4.90 1.54
CA ILE A 34 -11.83 4.39 1.66
C ILE A 34 -11.39 3.82 0.31
N VAL A 35 -10.18 4.18 -0.13
CA VAL A 35 -9.50 3.61 -1.29
C VAL A 35 -8.21 2.94 -0.84
N ILE A 36 -8.10 1.63 -1.01
CA ILE A 36 -6.89 0.86 -0.67
C ILE A 36 -6.12 0.56 -1.96
N ILE A 37 -4.82 0.85 -1.93
CA ILE A 37 -3.89 0.61 -3.03
C ILE A 37 -2.82 -0.36 -2.55
N ASP A 38 -2.99 -1.63 -2.91
CA ASP A 38 -1.90 -2.62 -2.86
C ASP A 38 -1.11 -2.50 -4.17
N ALA A 39 -0.02 -1.72 -4.15
CA ALA A 39 0.67 -1.34 -5.36
C ALA A 39 1.71 -2.39 -5.77
N PRO A 40 1.90 -2.65 -7.09
CA PRO A 40 2.99 -3.49 -7.56
C PRO A 40 4.32 -2.92 -7.06
N CYS A 41 5.17 -3.79 -6.50
CA CYS A 41 6.37 -3.41 -5.78
C CYS A 41 7.56 -4.30 -6.17
N SER A 42 8.79 -3.91 -5.82
CA SER A 42 10.01 -4.72 -6.04
C SER A 42 9.96 -6.09 -5.35
N SER A 43 9.08 -6.21 -4.35
CA SER A 43 8.86 -7.36 -3.45
C SER A 43 10.01 -7.64 -2.49
N ILE A 44 10.97 -6.73 -2.38
CA ILE A 44 12.18 -6.89 -1.54
C ILE A 44 11.86 -7.12 -0.05
N GLY A 45 10.70 -6.67 0.43
CA GLY A 45 10.26 -6.95 1.78
C GLY A 45 9.97 -8.43 2.05
N THR A 46 9.69 -9.20 1.01
CA THR A 46 9.34 -10.63 1.11
C THR A 46 10.54 -11.57 1.01
N ILE A 47 11.75 -11.02 1.01
CA ILE A 47 12.99 -11.75 0.71
C ILE A 47 13.27 -12.95 1.62
N ARG A 48 12.75 -12.92 2.84
CA ARG A 48 12.84 -14.03 3.78
C ARG A 48 12.10 -15.29 3.29
N ARG A 49 10.97 -15.11 2.60
CA ARG A 49 10.17 -16.21 2.03
C ARG A 49 10.54 -16.50 0.58
N ASN A 50 11.10 -15.50 -0.10
CA ASN A 50 11.41 -15.50 -1.52
C ASN A 50 12.89 -15.08 -1.73
N PRO A 51 13.87 -15.92 -1.34
CA PRO A 51 15.29 -15.57 -1.40
C PRO A 51 15.79 -15.39 -2.85
N GLU A 52 15.10 -15.94 -3.84
CA GLU A 52 15.41 -15.78 -5.27
C GLU A 52 15.40 -14.32 -5.75
N ILE A 53 14.80 -13.41 -4.98
CA ILE A 53 14.82 -11.97 -5.25
C ILE A 53 16.26 -11.44 -5.36
N PHE A 54 17.21 -11.96 -4.58
CA PHE A 54 18.63 -11.57 -4.65
C PHE A 54 19.34 -12.09 -5.90
N TYR A 55 18.86 -13.18 -6.49
CA TYR A 55 19.51 -13.88 -7.60
C TYR A 55 18.94 -13.48 -8.97
N ARG A 56 18.06 -12.48 -9.01
CA ARG A 56 17.54 -11.96 -10.28
C ARG A 56 18.70 -11.37 -11.10
N HIS A 57 18.78 -11.78 -12.37
CA HIS A 57 19.83 -11.32 -13.29
C HIS A 57 19.89 -9.79 -13.49
N SER A 58 18.77 -9.10 -13.25
CA SER A 58 18.68 -7.65 -13.32
C SER A 58 17.98 -7.06 -12.11
N SER A 59 18.46 -5.90 -11.68
CA SER A 59 17.79 -5.09 -10.67
C SER A 59 16.36 -4.74 -11.12
N PRO A 60 15.39 -4.64 -10.19
CA PRO A 60 14.06 -4.15 -10.53
C PRO A 60 14.12 -2.80 -11.25
N ASN A 61 13.27 -2.60 -12.26
CA ASN A 61 13.13 -1.29 -12.88
C ASN A 61 12.38 -0.34 -11.93
N PHE A 62 13.11 0.26 -10.99
CA PHE A 62 12.57 1.13 -9.97
C PHE A 62 11.90 2.38 -10.54
N GLN A 63 12.39 2.90 -11.67
CA GLN A 63 11.76 4.05 -12.33
C GLN A 63 10.36 3.70 -12.82
N TYR A 64 10.20 2.55 -13.48
CA TYR A 64 8.90 2.07 -13.92
C TYR A 64 7.97 1.77 -12.72
N ILE A 65 8.47 1.06 -11.72
CA ILE A 65 7.70 0.65 -10.52
C ILE A 65 7.20 1.87 -9.75
N THR A 66 8.07 2.82 -9.41
CA THR A 66 7.68 4.02 -8.65
C THR A 66 6.77 4.94 -9.47
N SER A 67 6.96 5.00 -10.80
CA SER A 67 6.06 5.70 -11.73
C SER A 67 4.65 5.12 -11.73
N ILE A 68 4.50 3.79 -11.81
CA ILE A 68 3.17 3.16 -11.79
C ILE A 68 2.50 3.26 -10.40
N GLN A 69 3.27 3.09 -9.32
CA GLN A 69 2.80 3.32 -7.95
C GLN A 69 2.25 4.74 -7.80
N TYR A 70 2.97 5.75 -8.30
CA TYR A 70 2.54 7.13 -8.22
C TYR A 70 1.28 7.40 -9.06
N LYS A 71 1.16 6.79 -10.24
CA LYS A 71 -0.06 6.88 -11.06
C LYS A 71 -1.28 6.34 -10.31
N PHE A 72 -1.16 5.22 -9.60
CA PHE A 72 -2.26 4.69 -8.78
C PHE A 72 -2.60 5.62 -7.62
N LEU A 73 -1.60 6.14 -6.91
CA LEU A 73 -1.80 7.08 -5.81
C LEU A 73 -2.50 8.36 -6.27
N ASN A 74 -2.02 8.94 -7.38
CA ASN A 74 -2.61 10.12 -8.00
C ASN A 74 -4.02 9.84 -8.56
N LYS A 75 -4.30 8.62 -9.02
CA LYS A 75 -5.67 8.23 -9.43
C LYS A 75 -6.61 8.16 -8.23
N ALA A 76 -6.17 7.59 -7.11
CA ALA A 76 -6.98 7.39 -5.91
C ALA A 76 -7.51 8.71 -5.32
N LYS A 77 -6.77 9.82 -5.46
CA LYS A 77 -7.24 11.16 -5.05
C LYS A 77 -8.57 11.56 -5.69
N ASN A 78 -8.83 11.06 -6.91
CA ASN A 78 -10.06 11.30 -7.65
C ASN A 78 -11.14 10.26 -7.36
N LEU A 79 -10.82 9.16 -6.68
CA LEU A 79 -11.77 8.12 -6.31
C LEU A 79 -12.25 8.24 -4.86
N VAL A 80 -11.52 8.97 -4.02
CA VAL A 80 -11.89 9.19 -2.62
C VAL A 80 -12.83 10.39 -2.46
N LYS A 81 -13.80 10.28 -1.54
CA LYS A 81 -14.66 11.40 -1.10
C LYS A 81 -13.85 12.45 -0.33
N ASN A 82 -14.41 13.65 -0.14
CA ASN A 82 -13.90 14.58 0.87
C ASN A 82 -14.05 13.92 2.25
N ASN A 83 -13.09 14.17 3.15
CA ASN A 83 -12.91 13.47 4.43
C ASN A 83 -12.63 11.95 4.33
N GLY A 84 -12.59 11.39 3.12
CA GLY A 84 -12.27 9.98 2.90
C GLY A 84 -10.78 9.69 2.97
N ILE A 85 -10.45 8.40 2.98
CA ILE A 85 -9.11 7.89 3.25
C ILE A 85 -8.54 7.16 2.04
N ILE A 86 -7.27 7.37 1.75
CA ILE A 86 -6.46 6.54 0.86
C ILE A 86 -5.44 5.78 1.71
N ILE A 87 -5.43 4.46 1.60
CA ILE A 87 -4.38 3.62 2.17
C ILE A 87 -3.48 3.17 1.04
N TYR A 88 -2.23 3.62 1.05
CA TYR A 88 -1.20 3.15 0.14
C TYR A 88 -0.32 2.13 0.83
N MET A 89 -0.06 0.99 0.20
CA MET A 89 0.80 -0.03 0.76
C MET A 89 1.63 -0.77 -0.30
N VAL A 90 2.82 -1.21 0.12
CA VAL A 90 3.76 -1.99 -0.68
C VAL A 90 4.49 -3.02 0.18
N CYS A 91 4.81 -4.14 -0.45
CA CYS A 91 5.67 -5.22 0.03
C CYS A 91 7.18 -4.88 0.03
N SER A 92 7.54 -3.64 0.39
CA SER A 92 8.91 -3.11 0.32
C SER A 92 9.20 -2.21 1.52
N PHE A 93 10.45 -2.24 1.99
CA PHE A 93 10.94 -1.33 3.03
C PHE A 93 11.78 -0.17 2.46
N LEU A 94 11.95 -0.11 1.13
CA LEU A 94 12.73 0.91 0.44
C LEU A 94 11.99 2.24 0.41
N ASN A 95 12.71 3.33 0.69
CA ASN A 95 12.12 4.66 0.75
C ASN A 95 11.53 5.11 -0.59
N ASN A 96 12.14 4.72 -1.71
CA ASN A 96 11.69 5.03 -3.06
C ASN A 96 10.28 4.53 -3.35
N GLU A 97 9.89 3.38 -2.79
CA GLU A 97 8.55 2.80 -2.97
C GLU A 97 7.61 3.16 -1.80
N GLY A 98 8.15 3.58 -0.66
CA GLY A 98 7.38 3.97 0.53
C GLY A 98 7.35 5.48 0.74
N ASN A 99 8.12 5.96 1.70
CA ASN A 99 8.15 7.36 2.16
C ASN A 99 8.17 8.39 1.01
N ASN A 100 9.04 8.20 0.00
CA ASN A 100 9.23 9.19 -1.06
C ASN A 100 7.96 9.36 -1.92
N GLN A 101 7.19 8.29 -2.13
CA GLN A 101 5.92 8.34 -2.86
C GLN A 101 4.89 9.18 -2.12
N ILE A 102 4.85 9.06 -0.78
CA ILE A 102 3.94 9.80 0.09
C ILE A 102 4.34 11.27 0.18
N GLU A 103 5.62 11.56 0.39
CA GLU A 103 6.13 12.92 0.46
C GLU A 103 5.88 13.66 -0.86
N ARG A 104 6.14 13.02 -2.01
CA ARG A 104 5.80 13.57 -3.32
C ARG A 104 4.31 13.88 -3.45
N PHE A 105 3.45 12.93 -3.07
CA PHE A 105 2.01 13.10 -3.17
C PHE A 105 1.49 14.27 -2.32
N LEU A 106 1.94 14.38 -1.07
CA LEU A 106 1.55 15.47 -0.17
C LEU A 106 2.10 16.83 -0.62
N ASN A 107 3.28 16.84 -1.27
CA ASN A 107 3.83 18.05 -1.86
C ASN A 107 2.96 18.56 -3.03
N GLU A 108 2.47 17.65 -3.88
CA GLU A 108 1.66 17.99 -5.05
C GLU A 108 0.15 18.15 -4.74
N ASN A 109 -0.34 17.69 -3.58
CA ASN A 109 -1.77 17.68 -3.25
C ASN A 109 -2.03 18.22 -1.83
N LYS A 110 -2.10 19.55 -1.70
CA LYS A 110 -2.23 20.26 -0.41
C LYS A 110 -3.55 20.05 0.33
N ASN A 111 -4.57 19.53 -0.35
CA ASN A 111 -5.83 19.13 0.26
C ASN A 111 -5.79 17.72 0.87
N PHE A 112 -4.61 17.11 1.00
CA PHE A 112 -4.41 15.85 1.69
C PHE A 112 -3.50 16.03 2.90
N SER A 113 -3.76 15.24 3.93
CA SER A 113 -2.93 15.17 5.13
C SER A 113 -2.58 13.73 5.46
N LEU A 114 -1.44 13.53 6.11
CA LEU A 114 -1.05 12.23 6.64
C LEU A 114 -1.81 11.98 7.95
N VAL A 115 -2.44 10.82 8.04
CA VAL A 115 -3.10 10.36 9.27
C VAL A 115 -2.29 9.20 9.84
N LYS A 116 -1.99 9.26 11.12
CA LYS A 116 -1.31 8.19 11.82
C LYS A 116 -2.23 6.98 11.95
N PHE A 117 -1.73 5.79 11.63
CA PHE A 117 -2.45 4.56 11.94
C PHE A 117 -2.69 4.45 13.45
N VAL A 118 -3.86 3.94 13.84
CA VAL A 118 -4.20 3.71 15.26
C VAL A 118 -4.60 2.26 15.42
N SER A 119 -3.95 1.57 16.36
CA SER A 119 -4.34 0.22 16.75
C SER A 119 -4.58 0.15 18.25
N LYS A 120 -5.59 -0.64 18.67
CA LYS A 120 -5.78 -1.01 20.08
C LYS A 120 -4.70 -1.99 20.56
N ASN A 121 -4.01 -2.66 19.63
CA ASN A 121 -2.93 -3.58 19.95
C ASN A 121 -1.60 -2.82 20.05
N ARG A 122 -0.99 -2.82 21.26
CA ARG A 122 0.30 -2.19 21.52
C ARG A 122 1.40 -2.69 20.58
N ASP A 123 1.38 -3.97 20.23
CA ASP A 123 2.38 -4.60 19.38
C ASP A 123 2.34 -4.03 17.95
N ILE A 124 1.14 -3.70 17.46
CA ILE A 124 0.97 -3.05 16.14
C ILE A 124 1.44 -1.59 16.21
N ASN A 125 1.21 -0.90 17.33
CA ASN A 125 1.65 0.49 17.49
C ASN A 125 3.17 0.66 17.45
N GLU A 126 3.94 -0.36 17.83
CA GLU A 126 5.41 -0.37 17.70
C GLU A 126 5.90 -0.49 16.25
N LEU A 127 5.04 -0.95 15.34
CA LEU A 127 5.34 -1.01 13.91
C LEU A 127 4.98 0.29 13.18
N ILE A 128 4.47 1.28 13.92
CA ILE A 128 4.12 2.60 13.39
C ILE A 128 5.21 3.58 13.80
N ASN A 129 5.88 4.18 12.81
CA ASN A 129 6.97 5.11 13.07
C ASN A 129 6.45 6.49 13.53
N GLU A 130 7.39 7.38 13.88
CA GLU A 130 7.08 8.74 14.37
C GLU A 130 6.26 9.56 13.36
N LYS A 131 6.50 9.39 12.05
CA LYS A 131 5.73 10.02 10.98
C LYS A 131 4.30 9.47 10.88
N GLY A 132 4.00 8.33 11.50
CA GLY A 132 2.69 7.67 11.46
C GLY A 132 2.54 6.62 10.36
N PHE A 133 3.63 6.26 9.67
CA PHE A 133 3.64 5.17 8.69
C PHE A 133 3.74 3.82 9.38
N PHE A 134 3.02 2.82 8.88
CA PHE A 134 3.26 1.43 9.24
C PHE A 134 4.48 0.95 8.42
N LYS A 135 5.57 0.61 9.08
CA LYS A 135 6.80 0.18 8.40
C LYS A 135 7.47 -0.96 9.14
N THR A 136 7.77 -2.03 8.43
CA THR A 136 8.46 -3.20 8.96
C THR A 136 9.69 -3.52 8.13
N TYR A 137 10.61 -4.27 8.73
CA TYR A 137 11.78 -4.84 8.08
C TYR A 137 11.76 -6.36 8.23
N PRO A 138 12.46 -7.12 7.36
CA PRO A 138 12.56 -8.57 7.49
C PRO A 138 13.41 -8.96 8.70
N ILE A 139 12.81 -8.96 9.91
CA ILE A 139 13.51 -9.19 11.17
C ILE A 139 12.72 -10.15 12.08
N ASN A 140 13.39 -10.65 13.12
CA ASN A 140 12.72 -11.26 14.26
C ASN A 140 12.09 -10.16 15.12
N PHE A 141 10.77 -10.12 15.18
CA PHE A 141 10.03 -9.14 15.97
C PHE A 141 9.78 -9.69 17.38
N ARG A 142 10.39 -9.01 18.37
CA ARG A 142 10.30 -9.32 19.81
C ARG A 142 10.59 -10.78 20.17
N ASN A 143 11.47 -11.44 19.42
CA ASN A 143 11.79 -12.86 19.61
C ASN A 143 10.58 -13.80 19.53
N LYS A 144 9.44 -13.34 18.99
CA LYS A 144 8.20 -14.12 18.89
C LYS A 144 7.92 -14.57 17.46
N PHE A 145 8.10 -13.69 16.48
CA PHE A 145 7.69 -13.95 15.11
C PHE A 145 8.69 -13.37 14.11
N LEU A 146 8.91 -14.09 13.02
CA LEU A 146 9.59 -13.54 11.84
C LEU A 146 8.59 -12.76 11.00
N ILE A 147 8.84 -11.47 10.80
CA ILE A 147 8.01 -10.61 9.96
C ILE A 147 8.73 -10.30 8.66
N ASP A 148 7.95 -9.98 7.63
CA ASP A 148 8.46 -9.49 6.36
C ASP A 148 8.55 -7.95 6.37
N GLY A 149 9.30 -7.40 5.43
CA GLY A 149 9.35 -5.96 5.20
C GLY A 149 8.09 -5.47 4.48
N PHE A 150 7.55 -4.35 4.95
CA PHE A 150 6.31 -3.79 4.46
C PHE A 150 6.27 -2.29 4.73
N PHE A 151 5.51 -1.57 3.92
CA PHE A 151 5.23 -0.15 4.13
C PHE A 151 3.76 0.13 3.86
N ALA A 152 3.12 0.92 4.73
CA ALA A 152 1.83 1.52 4.45
C ALA A 152 1.71 2.93 5.02
N ALA A 153 0.90 3.75 4.37
CA ALA A 153 0.55 5.11 4.80
C ALA A 153 -0.95 5.35 4.61
N GLN A 154 -1.52 6.15 5.52
CA GLN A 154 -2.92 6.55 5.49
C GLN A 154 -3.02 8.05 5.19
N LEU A 155 -3.65 8.42 4.08
CA LEU A 155 -3.82 9.79 3.64
C LEU A 155 -5.30 10.16 3.71
N GLN A 156 -5.63 11.27 4.35
CA GLN A 156 -7.00 11.77 4.39
C GLN A 156 -7.15 12.96 3.45
N LYS A 157 -8.23 12.96 2.66
CA LYS A 157 -8.63 14.13 1.89
C LYS A 157 -9.33 15.12 2.82
N ASN A 158 -8.79 16.32 2.96
CA ASN A 158 -9.41 17.37 3.76
C ASN A 158 -10.73 17.84 3.11
N ALA A 159 -11.63 18.40 3.94
CA ALA A 159 -12.97 18.85 3.52
C ALA A 159 -12.91 19.91 2.41
#